data_AF-A0A0F4YZ99-F1
#
_entry.id   AF-A0A0F4YZ99-F1
#
_cell.length_a   1.000
_cell.length_b   1.000
_cell.length_c   1.000
_cell.angle_alpha   90.00
_cell.angle_beta   90.00
_cell.angle_gamma   90.00
#
_symmetry.space_group_name_H-M   'P 1'
#
loop_
_entity.id
_entity.type
_entity.pdbx_description
1 polymer ?
#
loop_
_entity_poly.entity_id
_entity_poly.type
_entity_poly.pdbx_seq_one_letter_code
_entity_poly.pdbx_strand_id
1 'polypeptide(L)'
;MSQLPLSPPSEPGSPHTTEPVPLTSSIRTTPIHPLLPEIKVPGEPLPSHRYNPVTCTPFDPAEIRPQLEQLRKEYSSPAAALKAQEEAVKEVKQRIEDAERKRGEVQKALDKKIKERDTELKVLSKYQEVKASVPS
;
A
#
# COMPACT_ATOMS: atom_id res chain seq x y z
N MET A 1 -19.57 -2.37 21.47
CA MET A 1 -18.75 -3.56 21.71
C MET A 1 -17.87 -3.78 20.49
N SER A 2 -16.66 -3.24 20.49
CA SER A 2 -15.72 -3.39 19.36
C SER A 2 -15.09 -4.77 19.42
N GLN A 3 -15.56 -5.71 18.59
CA GLN A 3 -14.86 -6.99 18.42
C GLN A 3 -13.54 -6.74 17.68
N LEU A 4 -12.42 -7.03 18.34
CA LEU A 4 -11.13 -7.15 17.66
C LEU A 4 -11.22 -8.28 16.61
N PRO A 5 -10.50 -8.15 15.48
CA PRO A 5 -10.45 -9.23 14.49
C PRO A 5 -9.88 -10.50 15.12
N LEU A 6 -10.48 -11.64 14.78
CA LEU A 6 -10.03 -12.95 15.22
C LEU A 6 -8.60 -13.19 14.68
N SER A 7 -7.68 -13.53 15.58
CA SER A 7 -6.31 -13.90 15.24
C SER A 7 -6.30 -15.09 14.26
N PRO A 8 -5.30 -15.19 13.37
CA PRO A 8 -5.17 -16.34 12.49
C PRO A 8 -4.98 -17.63 13.30
N PRO A 9 -5.39 -18.80 12.74
CA PRO A 9 -5.22 -20.09 13.41
C PRO A 9 -3.73 -20.40 13.61
N SER A 10 -3.39 -20.98 14.76
CA SER A 10 -2.02 -21.46 15.03
C SER A 10 -1.61 -22.50 13.99
N GLU A 11 -0.46 -22.29 13.35
CA GLU A 11 0.14 -23.28 12.45
C GLU A 11 0.37 -24.60 13.22
N PRO A 12 0.05 -25.76 12.62
CA PRO A 12 0.30 -27.05 13.24
C PRO A 12 1.82 -27.23 13.42
N GLY A 13 2.20 -27.52 14.68
CA GLY A 13 3.57 -27.57 15.18
C GLY A 13 4.61 -28.11 14.21
N SER A 14 5.48 -27.20 13.76
CA SER A 14 6.83 -27.57 13.35
C SER A 14 7.71 -27.65 14.60
N PRO A 15 8.59 -28.65 14.77
CA PRO A 15 9.42 -28.83 15.98
C PRO A 15 10.56 -27.80 16.09
N HIS A 16 10.43 -26.63 15.44
CA HIS A 16 11.44 -25.59 15.50
C HIS A 16 11.22 -24.77 16.76
N THR A 17 12.06 -25.09 17.74
CA THR A 17 12.52 -24.21 18.82
C THR A 17 12.28 -22.74 18.50
N THR A 18 11.60 -22.04 19.40
CA THR A 18 11.34 -20.58 19.41
C THR A 18 12.60 -19.72 19.46
N GLU A 19 13.78 -20.30 19.28
CA GLU A 19 15.04 -19.57 19.22
C GLU A 19 15.29 -19.03 17.82
N PRO A 20 15.76 -17.77 17.70
CA PRO A 20 16.10 -17.19 16.42
C PRO A 20 17.20 -18.06 15.76
N VAL A 21 16.88 -18.63 14.61
CA VAL A 21 17.84 -19.41 13.82
C VAL A 21 19.10 -18.56 13.59
N PRO A 22 20.30 -19.02 13.97
CA PRO A 22 21.54 -18.25 13.80
C PRO A 22 21.77 -17.86 12.34
N LEU A 23 22.38 -16.68 12.10
CA LEU A 23 22.69 -16.20 10.74
C LEU A 23 23.60 -17.16 9.95
N THR A 24 24.38 -17.97 10.66
CA THR A 24 25.30 -18.97 10.11
C THR A 24 24.66 -20.34 9.88
N SER A 25 23.38 -20.53 10.24
CA SER A 25 22.70 -21.82 10.10
C SER A 25 22.41 -22.15 8.64
N SER A 26 22.71 -23.39 8.23
CA SER A 26 22.44 -23.88 6.87
C SER A 26 20.96 -23.85 6.47
N ILE A 27 20.04 -23.82 7.45
CA ILE A 27 18.61 -23.62 7.19
C ILE A 27 18.33 -22.27 6.51
N ARG A 28 19.14 -21.23 6.76
CA ARG A 28 18.98 -19.90 6.14
C ARG A 28 19.53 -19.82 4.72
N THR A 29 20.42 -20.73 4.34
CA THR A 29 21.05 -20.74 3.01
C THR A 29 20.49 -21.80 2.08
N THR A 30 19.77 -22.79 2.62
CA THR A 30 19.11 -23.84 1.82
C THR A 30 17.89 -23.26 1.10
N PRO A 31 17.82 -23.33 -0.25
CA PRO A 31 16.65 -22.87 -0.98
C PRO A 31 15.40 -23.66 -0.58
N ILE A 32 14.28 -22.95 -0.38
CA ILE A 32 12.98 -23.58 -0.07
C ILE A 32 12.43 -24.41 -1.25
N HIS A 33 12.98 -24.24 -2.45
CA HIS A 33 12.59 -24.98 -3.65
C HIS A 33 13.77 -25.08 -4.63
N PRO A 34 13.98 -26.22 -5.31
CA PRO A 34 15.12 -26.44 -6.21
C PRO A 34 15.14 -25.53 -7.45
N LEU A 35 14.00 -24.93 -7.82
CA LEU A 35 13.90 -23.98 -8.93
C LEU A 35 14.14 -22.52 -8.50
N LEU A 36 14.28 -22.24 -7.21
CA LEU A 36 14.58 -20.89 -6.75
C LEU A 36 16.08 -20.65 -6.83
N PRO A 37 16.52 -19.54 -7.45
CA PRO A 37 17.93 -19.19 -7.44
C PRO A 37 18.42 -19.03 -6.00
N GLU A 38 19.57 -19.60 -5.71
CA GLU A 38 20.24 -19.45 -4.43
C GLU A 38 20.48 -17.96 -4.15
N ILE A 39 19.92 -17.45 -3.06
CA ILE A 39 20.14 -16.06 -2.65
C ILE A 39 21.60 -15.98 -2.20
N LYS A 40 22.46 -15.41 -3.07
CA LYS A 40 23.86 -15.17 -2.75
C LYS A 40 23.95 -14.07 -1.70
N VAL A 41 23.91 -14.45 -0.43
CA VAL A 41 24.34 -13.59 0.66
C VAL A 41 25.87 -13.60 0.64
N PRO A 42 26.54 -12.47 0.40
CA PRO A 42 27.99 -12.46 0.36
C PRO A 42 28.57 -12.88 1.72
N GLY A 43 29.50 -13.83 1.71
CA GLY A 43 30.04 -14.46 2.93
C GLY A 43 31.03 -13.60 3.73
N GLU A 44 31.49 -12.49 3.16
CA GLU A 44 32.33 -11.51 3.85
C GLU A 44 31.51 -10.25 4.22
N PRO A 45 31.86 -9.54 5.31
CA PRO A 45 31.23 -8.27 5.64
C PRO A 45 31.37 -7.28 4.48
N LEU A 46 30.29 -7.07 3.74
CA LEU A 46 30.27 -6.14 2.63
C LEU A 46 30.57 -4.72 3.15
N PRO A 47 31.40 -3.93 2.43
CA PRO A 47 31.49 -2.51 2.66
C PRO A 47 30.09 -1.88 2.64
N SER A 48 29.75 -1.12 3.70
CA SER A 48 28.46 -0.47 3.81
C SER A 48 28.24 0.49 2.62
N HIS A 49 27.00 0.51 2.10
CA HIS A 49 26.53 1.46 1.07
C HIS A 49 27.13 1.31 -0.35
N ARG A 50 27.76 0.18 -0.68
CA ARG A 50 28.35 -0.05 -2.02
C ARG A 50 27.63 -1.07 -2.91
N TYR A 51 26.47 -1.54 -2.47
CA TYR A 51 25.75 -2.62 -3.12
C TYR A 51 24.28 -2.28 -3.31
N ASN A 52 23.71 -2.80 -4.39
CA ASN A 52 22.28 -2.76 -4.61
C ASN A 52 21.57 -3.57 -3.51
N PRO A 53 20.60 -2.99 -2.77
CA PRO A 53 19.97 -3.63 -1.62
C PRO A 53 19.09 -4.83 -1.98
N VAL A 54 18.72 -4.98 -3.25
CA VAL A 54 17.87 -6.08 -3.75
C VAL A 54 18.72 -7.21 -4.33
N THR A 55 19.74 -6.87 -5.11
CA THR A 55 20.55 -7.86 -5.84
C THR A 55 21.88 -8.19 -5.18
N CYS A 56 22.29 -7.44 -4.14
CA CYS A 56 23.60 -7.53 -3.49
C CYS A 56 24.78 -7.42 -4.47
N THR A 57 24.57 -6.83 -5.65
CA THR A 57 25.61 -6.59 -6.65
C THR A 57 26.33 -5.28 -6.34
N PRO A 58 27.66 -5.20 -6.53
CA PRO A 58 28.39 -3.94 -6.43
C PRO A 58 27.77 -2.90 -7.36
N PHE A 59 27.70 -1.66 -6.90
CA PHE A 59 27.30 -0.55 -7.76
C PHE A 59 28.33 -0.31 -8.87
N ASP A 60 27.89 -0.27 -10.13
CA ASP A 60 28.73 0.18 -11.23
C ASP A 60 28.78 1.72 -11.26
N PRO A 61 29.95 2.35 -11.05
CA PRO A 61 30.07 3.80 -11.15
C PRO A 61 29.69 4.34 -12.53
N ALA A 62 29.80 3.56 -13.61
CA ALA A 62 29.39 3.99 -14.95
C ALA A 62 27.87 4.15 -15.07
N GLU A 63 27.09 3.31 -14.38
CA GLU A 63 25.62 3.37 -14.37
C GLU A 63 25.09 4.52 -13.51
N ILE A 64 25.76 4.82 -12.39
CA ILE A 64 25.27 5.82 -11.42
C ILE A 64 25.66 7.25 -11.80
N ARG A 65 26.86 7.45 -12.38
CA ARG A 65 27.33 8.78 -12.79
C ARG A 65 26.30 9.60 -13.59
N PRO A 66 25.67 9.09 -14.67
CA PRO A 66 24.70 9.87 -15.42
C PRO A 66 23.48 10.27 -14.58
N GLN A 67 23.03 9.38 -13.68
CA GLN A 67 21.91 9.63 -12.78
C GLN A 67 22.26 10.74 -11.76
N LEU A 68 23.48 10.70 -11.21
CA LEU A 68 24.01 11.70 -10.30
C LEU A 68 24.17 13.07 -10.98
N GLU A 69 24.65 13.11 -12.22
CA GLU A 69 24.75 14.35 -13.00
C GLU A 69 23.38 14.94 -13.31
N GLN A 70 22.41 14.10 -13.67
CA GLN A 70 21.05 14.53 -13.89
C GLN A 70 20.44 15.13 -12.60
N LEU A 71 20.63 14.45 -11.46
CA LEU A 71 20.12 14.93 -10.17
C LEU A 71 20.75 16.27 -9.77
N ARG A 72 22.04 16.48 -10.06
CA ARG A 72 22.73 17.77 -9.81
C ARG A 72 22.25 18.89 -10.74
N LYS A 73 21.82 18.57 -11.97
CA LYS A 73 21.19 19.54 -12.88
C LYS A 73 19.81 19.94 -12.39
N GLU A 74 19.03 18.96 -11.92
CA GLU A 74 17.67 19.16 -11.42
C GLU A 74 17.65 19.89 -10.07
N TYR A 75 18.56 19.52 -9.17
CA TYR A 75 18.70 20.13 -7.85
C TYR A 75 20.13 20.64 -7.65
N SER A 76 20.34 21.88 -8.09
CA SER A 76 21.66 22.55 -8.06
C SER A 76 22.20 22.81 -6.65
N SER A 77 21.35 22.73 -5.61
CA SER A 77 21.75 22.83 -4.22
C SER A 77 20.89 21.94 -3.32
N PRO A 78 21.38 21.57 -2.12
CA PRO A 78 20.57 20.86 -1.13
C PRO A 78 19.29 21.63 -0.75
N ALA A 79 19.36 22.96 -0.70
CA ALA A 79 18.19 23.80 -0.43
C ALA A 79 17.15 23.74 -1.56
N ALA A 80 17.60 23.67 -2.82
CA ALA A 80 16.70 23.49 -3.96
C ALA A 80 16.02 22.11 -3.94
N ALA A 81 16.74 21.05 -3.56
CA ALA A 81 16.18 19.72 -3.39
C ALA A 81 15.09 19.70 -2.29
N LEU A 82 15.37 20.31 -1.14
CA LEU A 82 14.40 20.40 -0.04
C LEU A 82 13.16 21.18 -0.44
N LYS A 83 13.33 22.32 -1.14
CA LYS A 83 12.20 23.11 -1.61
C LYS A 83 11.33 22.34 -2.60
N ALA A 84 11.93 21.62 -3.55
CA ALA A 84 11.18 20.79 -4.48
C ALA A 84 10.41 19.67 -3.78
N GLN A 85 11.00 19.07 -2.74
CA GLN A 85 10.31 18.09 -1.90
C GLN A 85 9.12 18.71 -1.17
N GLU A 86 9.27 19.90 -0.58
CA GLU A 86 8.18 20.61 0.10
C GLU A 86 7.04 20.96 -0.86
N GLU A 87 7.36 21.42 -2.07
CA GLU A 87 6.38 21.72 -3.12
C GLU A 87 5.62 20.46 -3.55
N ALA A 88 6.32 19.34 -3.77
CA ALA A 88 5.70 18.06 -4.09
C ALA A 88 4.78 17.57 -2.97
N VAL A 89 5.21 17.68 -1.70
CA VAL A 89 4.38 17.34 -0.54
C VAL A 89 3.13 18.22 -0.47
N LYS A 90 3.26 19.53 -0.73
CA LYS A 90 2.13 20.45 -0.74
C LYS A 90 1.13 20.10 -1.84
N GLU A 91 1.61 19.77 -3.03
CA GLU A 91 0.76 19.35 -4.14
C GLU A 91 0.00 18.06 -3.83
N VAL A 92 0.69 17.06 -3.28
CA VAL A 92 0.07 15.78 -2.88
C VAL A 92 -1.01 16.01 -1.82
N LYS A 93 -0.73 16.84 -0.80
CA LYS A 93 -1.72 17.20 0.22
C LYS A 93 -2.96 17.85 -0.39
N GLN A 94 -2.77 18.82 -1.28
CA GLN A 94 -3.89 19.47 -1.97
C GLN A 94 -4.74 18.47 -2.77
N ARG A 95 -4.10 17.54 -3.48
CA ARG A 95 -4.81 16.50 -4.25
C ARG A 95 -5.61 15.57 -3.34
N ILE A 96 -5.10 15.22 -2.16
CA ILE A 96 -5.81 14.41 -1.17
C ILE A 96 -7.04 15.16 -0.66
N GLU A 97 -6.88 16.41 -0.22
CA GLU A 97 -7.99 17.24 0.28
C GLU A 97 -9.09 17.42 -0.76
N ASP A 98 -8.72 17.68 -2.02
CA ASP A 98 -9.67 17.84 -3.12
C ASP A 98 -10.42 16.53 -3.42
N ALA A 99 -9.73 15.38 -3.35
CA ALA A 99 -10.33 14.07 -3.53
C ALA A 99 -11.29 13.73 -2.38
N GLU A 100 -10.92 14.03 -1.14
CA GLU A 100 -11.77 13.83 0.03
C GLU A 100 -13.02 14.71 -0.02
N ARG A 101 -12.89 15.99 -0.40
CA ARG A 101 -14.03 16.89 -0.59
C ARG A 101 -15.00 16.34 -1.63
N LYS A 102 -14.50 15.95 -2.81
CA LYS A 102 -15.32 15.36 -3.89
C LYS A 102 -16.01 14.08 -3.43
N ARG A 103 -15.31 13.20 -2.72
CA ARG A 103 -15.89 11.98 -2.15
C ARG A 103 -17.02 12.30 -1.17
N GLY A 104 -16.84 13.30 -0.31
CA GLY A 104 -17.87 13.76 0.62
C GLY A 104 -19.11 14.32 -0.07
N GLU A 105 -18.93 15.10 -1.14
CA GLU A 105 -20.04 15.64 -1.95
C GLU A 105 -20.82 14.53 -2.65
N VAL A 106 -20.12 13.57 -3.27
CA VAL A 106 -20.74 12.42 -3.93
C VAL A 106 -21.52 11.57 -2.93
N GLN A 107 -20.95 11.31 -1.74
CA GLN A 107 -21.64 10.54 -0.70
C GLN A 107 -22.94 11.23 -0.25
N LYS A 108 -22.90 12.55 -0.01
CA LYS A 108 -24.09 13.34 0.34
C LYS A 108 -25.15 13.29 -0.74
N ALA A 109 -24.75 13.39 -2.02
CA ALA A 109 -25.67 13.29 -3.14
C ALA A 109 -26.31 11.89 -3.24
N LEU A 110 -25.52 10.84 -3.02
CA LEU A 110 -26.02 9.46 -2.99
C LEU A 110 -27.02 9.25 -1.85
N ASP A 111 -26.69 9.68 -0.64
CA ASP A 111 -27.57 9.55 0.53
C ASP A 111 -28.90 10.30 0.31
N LYS A 112 -28.84 11.48 -0.33
CA LYS A 112 -30.05 12.23 -0.71
C LYS A 112 -30.90 11.43 -1.71
N LYS A 113 -30.28 10.86 -2.75
CA LYS A 113 -30.98 10.06 -3.76
C LYS A 113 -31.58 8.78 -3.19
N ILE A 114 -30.91 8.14 -2.24
CA ILE A 114 -31.44 6.98 -1.52
C ILE A 114 -32.71 7.36 -0.77
N LYS A 115 -32.68 8.47 -0.02
CA LYS A 115 -33.85 8.96 0.73
C LYS A 115 -35.02 9.31 -0.19
N GLU A 116 -34.77 10.00 -1.30
CA GLU A 116 -35.77 10.32 -2.32
C GLU A 116 -36.43 9.03 -2.84
N ARG A 117 -35.62 8.06 -3.30
CA ARG A 117 -36.10 6.76 -3.78
C ARG A 117 -36.92 6.02 -2.73
N ASP A 118 -36.49 5.98 -1.47
CA ASP A 118 -37.23 5.31 -0.39
C ASP A 118 -38.61 5.93 -0.16
N THR A 119 -38.69 7.26 -0.19
CA THR A 119 -39.97 7.96 -0.06
C THR A 119 -40.90 7.68 -1.23
N GLU A 120 -40.39 7.69 -2.47
CA GLU A 120 -41.15 7.38 -3.68
C GLU A 120 -41.68 5.94 -3.66
N LEU A 121 -40.83 4.97 -3.30
CA LEU A 121 -41.26 3.57 -3.16
C LEU A 121 -42.34 3.39 -2.11
N LYS A 122 -42.24 4.08 -0.97
CA LYS A 122 -43.26 4.02 0.08
C LYS A 122 -44.60 4.59 -0.39
N VAL A 123 -44.59 5.67 -1.16
CA VAL A 123 -45.80 6.25 -1.75
C VAL A 123 -46.40 5.31 -2.79
N LEU A 124 -45.58 4.73 -3.67
CA LEU A 124 -46.02 3.76 -4.67
C LEU A 124 -46.65 2.52 -4.04
N SER A 125 -46.03 1.94 -3.00
CA SER A 125 -46.58 0.79 -2.27
C SER A 125 -47.98 1.09 -1.74
N LYS A 126 -48.15 2.23 -1.04
CA LYS A 126 -49.45 2.65 -0.52
C LYS A 126 -50.50 2.83 -1.62
N TYR A 127 -50.12 3.42 -2.75
CA TYR A 127 -51.04 3.59 -3.88
C TYR A 127 -51.47 2.24 -4.47
N GLN A 128 -50.55 1.30 -4.61
CA GLN A 128 -50.85 -0.06 -5.08
C GLN A 128 -51.74 -0.82 -4.09
N GLU A 129 -51.48 -0.71 -2.78
CA GLU A 129 -52.31 -1.30 -1.71
C GLU A 129 -53.74 -0.75 -1.76
N VAL A 130 -53.92 0.57 -1.88
CA VAL A 130 -55.24 1.20 -2.02
C VAL A 130 -55.92 0.74 -3.31
N LYS A 131 -55.21 0.75 -4.44
CA LYS A 131 -55.77 0.31 -5.72
C LYS A 131 -56.20 -1.16 -5.70
N ALA A 132 -55.47 -2.03 -5.02
CA ALA A 132 -55.78 -3.45 -4.88
C ALA A 132 -56.92 -3.73 -3.89
N SER A 133 -57.20 -2.81 -2.96
CA SER A 133 -58.25 -2.95 -1.95
C SER A 133 -59.58 -2.28 -2.30
N VAL A 134 -59.65 -1.53 -3.40
CA VAL A 134 -60.92 -1.06 -3.99
C VAL A 134 -61.51 -2.18 -4.86
N PRO A 135 -62.61 -2.84 -4.45
CA PRO A 135 -63.26 -3.85 -5.28
C PRO A 135 -63.92 -3.18 -6.49
N SER A 136 -63.81 -3.84 -7.65
CA SER A 136 -64.41 -3.40 -8.92
C SER A 136 -65.93 -3.54 -8.94
#